data_AF-A0A523SKW6-F1
#
_entry.id   AF-A0A523SKW6-F1
#
_cell.length_a   1.000
_cell.length_b   1.000
_cell.length_c   1.000
_cell.angle_alpha   90.00
_cell.angle_beta   90.00
_cell.angle_gamma   90.00
#
_symmetry.space_group_name_H-M   'P 1'
#
loop_
_entity.id
_entity.type
_entity.pdbx_description
1 polymer ?
#
loop_
_entity_poly.entity_id
_entity_poly.type
_entity_poly.pdbx_seq_one_letter_code
_entity_poly.pdbx_strand_id
1 'polypeptide(L)'
;MDYPVKWRLLDTGIKSAAENIALDEAILEVHSKGLIPNTLRFLQYYPEAVLIGYHQSVENEVRIDYCREKGIEIGRRITGGGAIYFDSFQLG
;
A
#
# COMPACT_ATOMS: atom_id res chain seq x y z
N MET A 1 6.63 20.86 29.29
CA MET A 1 7.31 21.12 28.01
C MET A 1 6.85 20.04 27.06
N ASP A 2 6.00 20.40 26.11
CA ASP A 2 5.54 19.50 25.05
C ASP A 2 6.71 19.28 24.09
N TYR A 3 7.43 18.17 24.26
CA TYR A 3 8.42 17.77 23.27
C TYR A 3 7.67 17.27 22.03
N PRO A 4 8.12 17.62 20.81
CA PRO A 4 7.49 17.11 19.60
C PRO A 4 7.53 15.58 19.61
N VAL A 5 6.38 14.95 19.33
CA VAL A 5 6.26 13.49 19.22
C VAL A 5 7.30 13.02 18.22
N LYS A 6 8.17 12.07 18.61
CA LYS A 6 9.18 11.51 17.72
C LYS A 6 8.49 10.68 16.63
N TRP A 7 8.63 11.09 15.37
CA TRP A 7 8.14 10.33 14.21
C TRP A 7 9.21 9.36 13.70
N ARG A 8 8.76 8.26 13.10
CA ARG A 8 9.59 7.32 12.36
C ARG A 8 9.37 7.51 10.87
N LEU A 9 10.44 7.75 10.12
CA LEU A 9 10.42 7.73 8.66
C LEU A 9 10.86 6.34 8.18
N LEU A 10 10.10 5.73 7.29
CA LEU A 10 10.44 4.48 6.62
C LEU A 10 10.51 4.69 5.11
N ASP A 11 11.70 4.53 4.56
CA ASP A 11 11.92 4.33 3.14
C ASP A 11 12.22 2.85 2.91
N THR A 12 11.18 2.09 2.54
CA THR A 12 11.27 0.63 2.38
C THR A 12 11.73 0.23 0.98
N GLY A 13 12.02 1.21 0.12
CA GLY A 13 12.30 1.01 -1.30
C GLY A 13 11.11 0.42 -2.06
N ILE A 14 11.43 -0.09 -3.25
CA ILE A 14 10.48 -0.71 -4.17
C ILE A 14 10.08 -2.10 -3.65
N LYS A 15 8.78 -2.38 -3.69
CA LYS A 15 8.18 -3.62 -3.18
C LYS A 15 7.06 -4.13 -4.09
N SER A 16 6.76 -5.43 -4.02
CA SER A 16 5.55 -5.97 -4.66
C SER A 16 4.29 -5.41 -3.99
N ALA A 17 3.14 -5.52 -4.66
CA ALA A 17 1.86 -5.12 -4.09
C ALA A 17 1.57 -5.88 -2.79
N ALA A 18 1.84 -7.18 -2.76
CA ALA A 18 1.64 -8.03 -1.60
C ALA A 18 2.53 -7.61 -0.41
N GLU A 19 3.83 -7.36 -0.63
CA GLU A 19 4.73 -6.90 0.43
C GLU A 19 4.33 -5.54 0.97
N ASN A 20 3.94 -4.59 0.11
CA ASN A 20 3.51 -3.26 0.54
C ASN A 20 2.27 -3.31 1.44
N ILE A 21 1.24 -4.05 0.99
CA ILE A 21 -0.02 -4.21 1.73
C ILE A 21 0.22 -4.93 3.06
N ALA A 22 1.00 -6.00 3.07
CA ALA A 22 1.31 -6.74 4.30
C ALA A 22 2.07 -5.88 5.30
N LEU A 23 3.00 -5.04 4.84
CA LEU A 23 3.75 -4.14 5.71
C LEU A 23 2.87 -2.99 6.24
N ASP A 24 1.95 -2.47 5.44
CA ASP A 24 0.97 -1.47 5.90
C ASP A 24 0.08 -2.03 7.01
N GLU A 25 -0.42 -3.26 6.85
CA GLU A 25 -1.22 -3.96 7.86
C GLU A 25 -0.41 -4.19 9.15
N ALA A 26 0.80 -4.72 9.03
CA ALA A 26 1.67 -4.99 10.18
C ALA A 26 2.03 -3.71 10.95
N ILE A 27 2.36 -2.63 10.24
CA ILE A 27 2.65 -1.31 10.85
C ILE A 27 1.40 -0.78 11.55
N LEU A 28 0.24 -0.82 10.90
CA LEU A 28 -1.01 -0.35 11.48
C LEU A 28 -1.37 -1.12 12.75
N GLU A 29 -1.23 -2.45 12.73
CA GLU A 29 -1.53 -3.31 13.86
C GLU A 29 -0.65 -2.97 15.08
N VAL A 30 0.67 -2.90 14.90
CA VAL A 30 1.58 -2.61 16.03
C VAL A 30 1.52 -1.15 16.49
N HIS A 31 1.18 -0.21 15.60
CA HIS A 31 0.90 1.18 15.99
C HIS A 31 -0.37 1.28 16.84
N SER A 32 -1.44 0.56 16.48
CA SER A 32 -2.69 0.53 17.26
C SER A 32 -2.49 0.04 18.70
N LYS A 33 -1.45 -0.76 18.93
CA LYS A 33 -1.04 -1.28 20.25
C LYS A 33 -0.08 -0.36 21.00
N GLY A 34 0.29 0.79 20.42
CA GLY A 34 1.25 1.74 21.01
C GLY A 34 2.70 1.25 21.04
N LEU A 35 3.05 0.23 20.25
CA LEU A 35 4.38 -0.40 20.27
C LEU A 35 5.41 0.31 19.39
N ILE A 36 4.96 1.24 18.54
CA ILE A 36 5.79 2.01 17.62
C ILE A 36 5.32 3.47 17.58
N PRO A 37 6.21 4.43 17.24
CA PRO A 37 5.82 5.82 17.04
C PRO A 37 4.98 6.02 15.77
N ASN A 38 4.37 7.20 15.65
CA ASN A 38 3.78 7.67 14.41
C ASN A 38 4.76 7.51 13.25
N THR A 39 4.28 6.96 12.14
CA THR A 39 5.13 6.54 11.02
C THR A 39 4.72 7.29 9.75
N LEU A 40 5.69 7.91 9.08
CA LEU A 40 5.60 8.30 7.68
C LEU A 40 6.35 7.26 6.85
N ARG A 41 5.71 6.73 5.81
CA ARG A 41 6.28 5.70 4.94
C ARG A 41 6.11 6.11 3.48
N PHE A 42 7.13 5.89 2.68
CA PHE A 42 7.06 6.01 1.23
C PHE A 42 6.74 4.66 0.59
N LEU A 43 5.81 4.65 -0.36
CA LEU A 43 5.36 3.45 -1.07
C LEU A 43 5.75 3.52 -2.54
N GLN A 44 6.43 2.48 -3.02
CA GLN A 44 6.78 2.30 -4.43
C GLN A 44 6.53 0.84 -4.81
N TYR A 45 6.07 0.62 -6.05
CA TYR A 45 5.60 -0.68 -6.52
C TYR A 45 6.43 -1.18 -7.69
N TYR A 46 6.88 -2.44 -7.62
CA TYR A 46 7.37 -3.18 -8.78
C TYR A 46 7.10 -4.68 -8.61
N PRO A 47 6.47 -5.36 -9.58
CA PRO A 47 5.93 -4.80 -10.83
C PRO A 47 4.81 -3.77 -10.57
N GLU A 48 4.36 -3.10 -11.63
CA GLU A 48 3.23 -2.15 -11.54
C GLU A 48 2.01 -2.82 -10.91
N ALA A 49 1.18 -2.04 -10.22
CA ALA A 49 0.07 -2.61 -9.45
C ALA A 49 -1.24 -1.83 -9.61
N VAL A 50 -2.36 -2.54 -9.73
CA VAL A 50 -3.69 -2.00 -9.48
C VAL A 50 -4.12 -2.38 -8.08
N LEU A 51 -4.42 -1.38 -7.26
CA LEU A 51 -4.88 -1.53 -5.89
C LEU A 51 -6.35 -1.16 -5.79
N ILE A 52 -7.20 -2.13 -5.46
CA ILE A 52 -8.62 -1.90 -5.19
C ILE A 52 -8.87 -1.60 -3.71
N GLY A 53 -9.92 -0.85 -3.43
CA GLY A 53 -10.40 -0.60 -2.08
C GLY A 53 -10.99 -1.84 -1.42
N TYR A 54 -10.98 -1.85 -0.09
CA TYR A 54 -11.40 -2.98 0.74
C TYR A 54 -12.77 -3.56 0.34
N HIS A 55 -13.75 -2.70 0.04
CA HIS A 55 -15.12 -3.09 -0.28
C HIS A 55 -15.41 -3.29 -1.78
N GLN A 56 -14.42 -3.16 -2.66
CA GLN A 56 -14.64 -3.28 -4.11
C GLN A 56 -14.56 -4.74 -4.60
N SER A 57 -15.31 -5.07 -5.64
CA SER A 57 -15.16 -6.35 -6.36
C SER A 57 -14.05 -6.20 -7.39
N VAL A 58 -13.13 -7.17 -7.46
CA VAL A 58 -12.00 -7.11 -8.40
C VAL A 58 -12.53 -7.11 -9.84
N GLU A 59 -13.55 -7.93 -10.08
CA GLU A 59 -14.13 -8.17 -11.40
C GLU A 59 -14.81 -6.92 -11.99
N ASN A 60 -15.32 -6.03 -11.12
CA ASN A 60 -15.99 -4.80 -11.53
C ASN A 60 -15.04 -3.62 -11.71
N GLU A 61 -13.88 -3.64 -11.06
CA GLU A 61 -12.94 -2.50 -11.05
C GLU A 61 -11.73 -2.70 -11.97
N VAL A 62 -11.35 -3.96 -12.22
CA VAL A 62 -10.07 -4.29 -12.86
C VAL A 62 -10.28 -5.12 -14.11
N ARG A 63 -9.57 -4.75 -15.19
CA ARG A 63 -9.45 -5.58 -16.39
C ARG A 63 -8.45 -6.71 -16.13
N ILE A 64 -8.89 -7.76 -15.43
CA ILE A 64 -8.04 -8.86 -14.93
C ILE A 64 -7.16 -9.47 -16.03
N ASP A 65 -7.72 -9.76 -17.20
CA ASP A 65 -6.96 -10.38 -18.28
C ASP A 65 -5.87 -9.46 -18.83
N TYR A 66 -6.12 -8.15 -18.88
CA TYR A 66 -5.10 -7.16 -19.27
C TYR A 66 -3.98 -7.09 -18.24
N CYS A 67 -4.32 -7.05 -16.94
CA CYS A 67 -3.32 -7.06 -15.87
C CYS A 67 -2.46 -8.32 -15.93
N ARG A 68 -3.07 -9.50 -16.13
CA ARG A 68 -2.35 -10.76 -16.28
C ARG A 68 -1.42 -10.76 -17.49
N GLU A 69 -1.88 -10.28 -18.64
CA GLU A 69 -1.07 -10.21 -19.87
C GLU A 69 0.12 -9.25 -19.72
N LYS A 70 -0.06 -8.13 -19.02
CA LYS A 70 0.97 -7.10 -18.84
C LYS A 70 1.86 -7.30 -17.61
N GLY A 71 1.61 -8.32 -16.79
CA GLY A 71 2.35 -8.54 -15.55
C GLY A 71 2.09 -7.48 -14.49
N ILE A 72 0.90 -6.86 -14.51
CA ILE A 72 0.46 -5.89 -13.51
C ILE A 72 -0.15 -6.66 -12.34
N GLU A 73 0.36 -6.45 -11.14
CA GLU A 73 -0.16 -7.07 -9.93
C GLU A 73 -1.52 -6.48 -9.53
N ILE A 74 -2.38 -7.30 -8.95
CA ILE A 74 -3.68 -6.86 -8.42
C ILE A 74 -3.64 -7.05 -6.90
N GLY A 75 -3.78 -5.95 -6.17
CA GLY A 75 -3.79 -5.93 -4.71
C GLY A 75 -5.11 -5.37 -4.14
N ARG A 76 -5.47 -5.80 -2.94
CA ARG A 76 -6.59 -5.23 -2.17
C ARG A 76 -6.03 -4.54 -0.93
N ARG A 77 -6.30 -3.24 -0.78
CA ARG A 77 -5.85 -2.48 0.40
C ARG A 77 -6.75 -2.73 1.60
N ILE A 78 -6.19 -2.55 2.80
CA ILE A 78 -6.92 -2.61 4.08
C ILE A 78 -7.83 -1.39 4.29
N THR A 79 -7.74 -0.38 3.43
CA THR A 79 -8.55 0.84 3.44
C THR A 79 -9.60 0.82 2.32
N GLY A 80 -10.66 1.63 2.48
CA GLY A 80 -11.66 1.87 1.45
C GLY A 80 -11.16 2.77 0.31
N GLY A 81 -12.08 3.41 -0.41
CA GLY A 81 -11.79 4.24 -1.58
C GLY A 81 -11.86 3.50 -2.91
N GLY A 82 -11.59 4.20 -4.01
CA GLY A 82 -11.63 3.65 -5.36
C GLY A 82 -10.34 2.94 -5.78
N ALA A 83 -10.37 2.31 -6.96
CA ALA A 83 -9.21 1.65 -7.53
C ALA A 83 -8.14 2.67 -7.96
N ILE A 84 -6.87 2.35 -7.74
CA ILE A 84 -5.72 3.18 -8.13
C ILE A 84 -4.69 2.29 -8.82
N TYR A 85 -4.08 2.80 -9.88
CA TYR A 85 -2.97 2.16 -10.57
C TYR A 85 -1.65 2.87 -10.23
N PHE A 86 -0.64 2.09 -9.86
CA PHE A 86 0.71 2.52 -9.53
C PHE A 86 1.69 2.04 -10.60
N ASP A 87 2.31 3.00 -11.29
CA ASP A 87 3.45 2.77 -12.16
C ASP A 87 4.79 3.02 -11.42
N SER A 88 5.91 2.84 -12.11
CA SER A 88 7.27 2.98 -11.56
C SER A 88 7.69 4.43 -11.23
N PHE A 89 6.89 5.44 -11.58
CA PHE A 89 7.19 6.86 -11.37
C PHE A 89 6.32 7.50 -10.27
N GLN A 90 5.43 6.72 -9.66
CA GLN A 90 4.56 7.19 -8.59
C GLN A 90 5.14 6.91 -7.21
N LEU A 91 4.97 7.89 -6.32
CA LEU A 91 5.30 7.80 -4.90
C LEU A 91 4.01 7.90 -4.09
N GLY A 92 3.71 6.84 -3.33
CA GLY A 92 2.60 6.81 -2.37
C GLY A 92 3.03 7.17 -0.96
#